data_AF-A0A444UH69-F1
#
_entry.id   AF-A0A444UH69-F1
#
_cell.length_a   1.000
_cell.length_b   1.000
_cell.length_c   1.000
_cell.angle_alpha   90.00
_cell.angle_beta   90.00
_cell.angle_gamma   90.00
#
_symmetry.space_group_name_H-M   'P 1'
#
loop_
_entity.id
_entity.type
_entity.pdbx_description
1 polymer ?
#
loop_
_entity_poly.entity_id
_entity_poly.type
_entity_poly.pdbx_seq_one_letter_code
_entity_poly.pdbx_strand_id
1 'polypeptide(L)'
;MRTCLWLQRPYDIHSITPVDDIHNIFRAERVHYSSTWSTGMVWLLRKLLAKDPECRLSSVTDIQSSPYLADVNWDAVLEKTVSPGFLPNKGRLNCDPTFELEEMILESKPLHKKKKRLAKSKSKDATKESCPLVKKTRTEHADNQS
;
A
#
# COMPACT_ATOMS: atom_id res chain seq x y z
N MET A 1 3.96 -10.58 3.72
CA MET A 1 3.55 -9.45 2.85
C MET A 1 2.11 -9.08 3.18
N ARG A 2 1.85 -7.81 3.56
CA ARG A 2 0.49 -7.27 3.73
C ARG A 2 -0.02 -6.79 2.37
N THR A 3 -1.31 -6.97 2.07
CA THR A 3 -1.91 -6.46 0.83
C THR A 3 -2.32 -4.99 1.00
N CYS A 4 -2.25 -4.21 -0.09
CA CYS A 4 -2.53 -2.77 -0.04
C CYS A 4 -4.00 -2.42 0.20
N LEU A 5 -4.93 -3.37 0.06
CA LEU A 5 -6.37 -3.11 0.04
C LEU A 5 -7.10 -3.46 1.34
N TRP A 6 -6.61 -4.44 2.12
CA TRP A 6 -7.32 -4.89 3.32
C TRP A 6 -6.41 -5.31 4.49
N LEU A 7 -5.11 -4.98 4.43
CA LEU A 7 -4.09 -5.35 5.44
C LEU A 7 -3.98 -6.88 5.72
N GLN A 8 -4.76 -7.70 5.01
CA GLN A 8 -4.90 -9.14 5.13
C GLN A 8 -4.91 -9.78 3.74
N ARG A 9 -4.54 -11.04 3.66
CA ARG A 9 -4.47 -11.77 2.38
C ARG A 9 -5.86 -12.34 2.02
N PRO A 10 -6.21 -12.45 0.72
CA PRO A 10 -7.48 -13.04 0.29
C PRO A 10 -7.68 -14.51 0.69
N TYR A 11 -6.58 -15.24 0.95
CA TYR A 11 -6.56 -16.61 1.41
C TYR A 11 -5.60 -16.72 2.59
N ASP A 12 -5.99 -17.46 3.62
CA ASP A 12 -5.18 -17.65 4.81
C ASP A 12 -4.18 -18.80 4.67
N ILE A 13 -3.23 -18.63 3.75
CA ILE A 13 -2.19 -19.62 3.44
C ILE A 13 -0.87 -19.19 4.06
N HIS A 14 -0.29 -20.09 4.85
CA HIS A 14 1.00 -19.91 5.52
C HIS A 14 2.03 -20.91 5.00
N SER A 15 3.31 -20.66 5.29
CA SER A 15 4.39 -21.57 4.92
C SER A 15 4.25 -22.96 5.54
N ILE A 16 3.51 -23.07 6.65
CA ILE A 16 3.23 -24.32 7.36
C ILE A 16 1.95 -25.01 6.89
N THR A 17 1.15 -24.38 6.03
CA THR A 17 -0.13 -24.95 5.57
C THR A 17 0.14 -26.15 4.66
N PRO A 18 -0.38 -27.35 4.98
CA PRO A 18 -0.24 -28.53 4.14
C PRO A 18 -0.83 -28.33 2.73
N VAL A 19 -0.28 -29.02 1.73
CA VAL A 19 -0.71 -28.87 0.33
C VAL A 19 -2.17 -29.25 0.14
N ASP A 20 -2.65 -30.31 0.81
CA ASP A 20 -4.05 -30.73 0.73
C ASP A 20 -5.01 -29.66 1.28
N ASP A 21 -4.61 -29.00 2.36
CA ASP A 21 -5.36 -27.88 2.94
C ASP A 21 -5.37 -26.68 2.00
N ILE A 22 -4.26 -26.39 1.33
CA ILE A 22 -4.19 -25.33 0.30
C ILE A 22 -5.20 -25.62 -0.81
N HIS A 23 -5.25 -26.86 -1.32
CA HIS A 23 -6.24 -27.24 -2.34
C HIS A 23 -7.67 -27.07 -1.85
N ASN A 24 -7.95 -27.45 -0.61
CA ASN A 24 -9.28 -27.31 0.00
C ASN A 24 -9.66 -25.83 0.18
N ILE A 25 -8.75 -24.99 0.68
CA ILE A 25 -8.91 -23.54 0.80
C ILE A 25 -9.26 -22.94 -0.56
N PHE A 26 -8.46 -23.23 -1.60
CA PHE A 26 -8.71 -22.73 -2.94
C PHE A 26 -10.02 -23.23 -3.54
N ARG A 27 -10.51 -24.42 -3.18
CA ARG A 27 -11.80 -24.94 -3.69
C ARG A 27 -12.98 -24.34 -2.93
N ALA A 28 -12.98 -24.47 -1.62
CA ALA A 28 -14.12 -24.18 -0.75
C ALA A 28 -14.28 -22.70 -0.42
N GLU A 29 -13.18 -21.96 -0.24
CA GLU A 29 -13.25 -20.60 0.26
C GLU A 29 -13.59 -19.60 -0.84
N ARG A 30 -14.39 -18.59 -0.48
CA ARG A 30 -14.73 -17.45 -1.34
C ARG A 30 -14.00 -16.22 -0.82
N VAL A 31 -13.33 -15.52 -1.73
CA VAL A 31 -12.67 -14.25 -1.40
C VAL A 31 -13.72 -13.26 -0.88
N HIS A 32 -13.46 -12.69 0.30
CA HIS A 32 -14.27 -11.62 0.85
C HIS A 32 -13.98 -10.31 0.12
N TYR A 33 -15.04 -9.61 -0.29
CA TYR A 33 -14.98 -8.28 -0.87
C TYR A 33 -15.75 -7.32 0.02
N SER A 34 -15.08 -6.27 0.51
CA SER A 34 -15.71 -5.27 1.37
C SER A 34 -16.85 -4.55 0.65
N SER A 35 -17.94 -4.27 1.37
CA SER A 35 -19.04 -3.45 0.85
C SER A 35 -18.65 -1.99 0.60
N THR A 36 -17.52 -1.54 1.16
CA THR A 36 -16.99 -0.18 0.94
C THR A 36 -16.25 -0.03 -0.39
N TRP A 37 -15.98 -1.12 -1.11
CA TRP A 37 -15.27 -1.07 -2.38
C TRP A 37 -16.21 -0.76 -3.54
N SER A 38 -15.72 0.02 -4.50
CA SER A 38 -16.46 0.31 -5.72
C SER A 38 -16.74 -0.97 -6.51
N THR A 39 -17.85 -0.99 -7.23
CA THR A 39 -18.25 -2.12 -8.08
C THR A 39 -17.18 -2.48 -9.11
N GLY A 40 -16.54 -1.47 -9.71
CA GLY A 40 -15.44 -1.67 -10.66
C GLY A 40 -14.19 -2.29 -10.03
N MET A 41 -13.82 -1.88 -8.80
CA MET A 41 -12.72 -2.49 -8.06
C MET A 41 -13.02 -3.97 -7.76
N VAL A 42 -14.22 -4.26 -7.23
CA VAL A 42 -14.64 -5.64 -6.94
C VAL A 42 -14.64 -6.50 -8.20
N TRP A 43 -15.12 -5.96 -9.32
CA TRP A 43 -15.10 -6.65 -10.61
C TRP A 43 -13.68 -6.98 -11.06
N LEU A 44 -12.77 -6.01 -11.02
CA LEU A 44 -11.37 -6.21 -11.43
C LEU A 44 -10.68 -7.27 -10.56
N LEU A 45 -10.85 -7.19 -9.24
CA LEU A 45 -10.29 -8.16 -8.31
C LEU A 45 -10.86 -9.57 -8.51
N ARG A 46 -12.15 -9.70 -8.83
CA ARG A 46 -12.75 -11.00 -9.17
C ARG A 46 -12.13 -11.61 -10.43
N LYS A 47 -11.89 -10.79 -11.45
CA LYS A 47 -11.26 -11.23 -12.70
C LYS A 47 -9.80 -11.61 -12.53
N LEU A 48 -9.03 -10.86 -11.72
CA LEU A 48 -7.63 -11.17 -11.40
C LEU A 48 -7.48 -12.41 -10.50
N LEU A 49 -8.41 -12.62 -9.56
CA LEU A 49 -8.40 -13.74 -8.61
C LEU A 49 -9.24 -14.94 -9.08
N ALA A 50 -9.65 -14.99 -10.34
CA ALA A 50 -10.44 -16.09 -10.88
C ALA A 50 -9.67 -17.41 -10.75
N LYS A 51 -10.31 -18.46 -10.20
CA LYS A 51 -9.65 -19.75 -9.93
C LYS A 51 -9.26 -20.46 -11.22
N ASP A 52 -10.14 -20.43 -12.22
CA ASP A 52 -9.89 -20.92 -13.56
C ASP A 52 -8.95 -19.96 -14.33
N PRO A 53 -7.77 -20.42 -14.79
CA PRO A 53 -6.84 -19.62 -15.58
C PRO A 53 -7.44 -19.06 -16.87
N GLU A 54 -8.32 -19.80 -17.55
CA GLU A 54 -8.93 -19.36 -18.81
C GLU A 54 -9.91 -18.20 -18.60
N CYS A 55 -10.51 -18.13 -17.41
CA CYS A 55 -11.38 -17.04 -16.99
C CYS A 55 -10.61 -15.90 -16.30
N ARG A 56 -9.30 -16.07 -16.05
CA ARG A 56 -8.47 -15.12 -15.31
C ARG A 56 -7.90 -14.07 -16.24
N LEU A 57 -8.06 -12.81 -15.84
CA LEU A 57 -7.44 -11.69 -16.52
C LEU A 57 -5.91 -11.87 -16.51
N SER A 58 -5.29 -11.96 -17.68
CA SER A 58 -3.88 -12.38 -17.81
C SER A 58 -3.06 -11.53 -18.79
N SER A 59 -3.68 -10.54 -19.47
CA SER A 59 -2.98 -9.63 -20.37
C SER A 59 -3.11 -8.17 -19.93
N VAL A 60 -2.10 -7.36 -20.25
CA VAL A 60 -2.14 -5.90 -20.00
C VAL A 60 -3.26 -5.26 -20.82
N THR A 61 -3.47 -5.68 -22.07
CA THR A 61 -4.54 -5.18 -22.93
C THR A 61 -5.92 -5.41 -22.32
N ASP A 62 -6.16 -6.55 -21.69
CA ASP A 62 -7.44 -6.84 -21.02
C ASP A 62 -7.61 -6.02 -19.74
N ILE A 63 -6.51 -5.74 -19.02
CA ILE A 63 -6.53 -4.82 -17.87
C ILE A 63 -6.89 -3.40 -18.34
N GLN A 64 -6.26 -2.93 -19.42
CA GLN A 64 -6.46 -1.59 -19.98
C GLN A 64 -7.87 -1.40 -20.53
N SER A 65 -8.51 -2.45 -21.05
CA SER A 65 -9.89 -2.40 -21.56
C SER A 65 -10.96 -2.41 -20.46
N SER A 66 -10.58 -2.60 -19.19
CA SER A 66 -11.50 -2.55 -18.06
C SER A 66 -12.13 -1.16 -17.92
N PRO A 67 -13.47 -1.05 -17.87
CA PRO A 67 -14.14 0.24 -17.63
C PRO A 67 -13.72 0.92 -16.32
N TYR A 68 -13.26 0.14 -15.34
CA TYR A 68 -12.78 0.67 -14.07
C TYR A 68 -11.46 1.45 -14.18
N LEU A 69 -10.69 1.23 -15.24
CA LEU A 69 -9.38 1.87 -15.47
C LEU A 69 -9.40 2.79 -16.70
N ALA A 70 -10.59 3.20 -17.15
CA ALA A 70 -10.76 4.01 -18.36
C ALA A 70 -10.17 5.42 -18.24
N ASP A 71 -10.00 5.93 -17.02
CA ASP A 71 -9.42 7.23 -16.70
C ASP A 71 -7.90 7.19 -16.53
N VAL A 72 -7.27 6.02 -16.63
CA VAL A 72 -5.83 5.85 -16.50
C VAL A 72 -5.14 6.21 -17.82
N ASN A 73 -4.26 7.22 -17.79
CA ASN A 73 -3.31 7.47 -18.87
C ASN A 73 -2.11 6.51 -18.76
N TRP A 74 -2.15 5.41 -19.52
CA TRP A 74 -1.14 4.35 -19.45
C TRP A 74 0.24 4.77 -19.96
N ASP A 75 0.32 5.66 -20.95
CA ASP A 75 1.59 6.20 -21.44
C ASP A 75 2.27 7.04 -20.35
N ALA A 76 1.50 7.92 -19.69
CA ALA A 76 2.01 8.71 -18.58
C ALA A 76 2.44 7.84 -17.38
N VAL A 77 1.75 6.73 -17.12
CA VAL A 77 2.17 5.74 -16.11
C VAL A 77 3.52 5.13 -16.49
N LEU A 78 3.69 4.71 -17.75
CA LEU A 78 4.92 4.12 -18.26
C LEU A 78 6.10 5.10 -18.19
N GLU A 79 5.86 6.36 -18.57
CA GLU A 79 6.83 7.46 -18.53
C GLU A 79 7.07 7.99 -17.10
N LYS A 80 6.34 7.48 -16.10
CA LYS A 80 6.41 7.90 -14.69
C LYS A 80 6.09 9.39 -14.50
N THR A 81 5.22 9.94 -15.34
CA THR A 81 4.77 11.34 -15.29
C THR A 81 3.49 11.51 -14.48
N VAL A 82 2.79 10.42 -14.15
CA VAL A 82 1.69 10.43 -13.18
C VAL A 82 2.23 10.71 -11.78
N SER A 83 1.67 11.73 -11.13
CA SER A 83 2.02 12.05 -9.74
C SER A 83 1.52 10.96 -8.79
N PRO A 84 2.38 10.41 -7.90
CA PRO A 84 1.96 9.38 -6.97
C PRO A 84 1.06 9.95 -5.87
N GLY A 85 0.05 9.19 -5.44
CA GLY A 85 -0.84 9.59 -4.34
C GLY A 85 -0.17 9.66 -2.95
N PHE A 86 1.06 9.16 -2.82
CA PHE A 86 1.85 9.20 -1.60
C PHE A 86 3.33 9.44 -1.90
N LEU A 87 3.97 10.32 -1.13
CA LEU A 87 5.40 10.60 -1.19
C LEU A 87 6.06 10.20 0.14
N PRO A 88 6.91 9.15 0.17
CA PRO A 88 7.63 8.76 1.37
C PRO A 88 8.55 9.87 1.89
N ASN A 89 8.79 9.90 3.22
CA ASN A 89 9.69 10.87 3.82
C ASN A 89 11.16 10.57 3.43
N LYS A 90 11.78 11.50 2.69
CA LYS A 90 13.16 11.39 2.19
C LYS A 90 14.23 11.24 3.30
N GLY A 91 13.90 11.56 4.55
CA GLY A 91 14.82 11.50 5.69
C GLY A 91 14.69 10.26 6.57
N ARG A 92 13.72 9.38 6.29
CA ARG A 92 13.44 8.19 7.12
C ARG A 92 13.62 6.93 6.28
N LEU A 93 14.34 5.95 6.82
CA LEU A 93 14.45 4.63 6.20
C LEU A 93 13.09 3.90 6.31
N ASN A 94 12.70 3.20 5.24
CA ASN A 94 11.44 2.45 5.22
C ASN A 94 11.53 1.14 6.04
N CYS A 95 12.73 0.57 6.16
CA CYS A 95 13.00 -0.66 6.89
C CYS A 95 13.74 -0.35 8.19
N ASP A 96 13.62 -1.24 9.16
CA ASP A 96 14.40 -1.20 10.39
C ASP A 96 15.90 -1.42 10.05
N PRO A 97 16.80 -0.50 10.43
CA PRO A 97 18.22 -0.62 10.13
C PRO A 97 18.91 -1.78 10.86
N THR A 98 18.28 -2.41 11.86
CA THR A 98 18.90 -3.48 12.66
C THR A 98 19.37 -4.66 11.81
N PHE A 99 18.54 -5.12 10.87
CA PHE A 99 18.91 -6.22 9.97
C PHE A 99 20.01 -5.83 8.96
N GLU A 100 19.99 -4.58 8.47
CA GLU A 100 21.07 -4.08 7.61
C GLU A 100 22.40 -3.96 8.38
N LEU A 101 22.35 -3.70 9.69
CA LEU A 101 23.52 -3.63 10.55
C LEU A 101 24.10 -5.01 10.87
N GLU A 102 23.26 -6.02 11.10
CA GLU A 102 23.72 -7.40 11.31
C GLU A 102 24.53 -7.92 10.12
N GLU A 103 24.04 -7.67 8.90
CA GLU A 103 24.74 -8.02 7.65
C GLU A 103 26.09 -7.28 7.53
N MET A 104 26.12 -5.98 7.84
CA MET A 104 27.35 -5.16 7.83
C MET A 104 28.38 -5.56 8.90
N ILE A 105 27.93 -6.13 10.03
CA ILE A 105 28.79 -6.58 11.13
C ILE A 105 29.33 -7.98 10.87
N LEU A 106 28.54 -8.87 10.25
CA LEU A 106 28.93 -10.25 9.94
C LEU A 106 29.81 -10.34 8.68
N GLU A 107 29.69 -9.41 7.74
CA GLU A 107 30.48 -9.41 6.50
C GLU A 107 31.90 -8.88 6.75
N SER A 108 32.92 -9.67 6.42
CA SER A 108 34.33 -9.34 6.70
C SER A 108 34.91 -8.18 5.87
N LYS A 109 34.21 -7.78 4.80
CA LYS A 109 34.53 -6.62 3.96
C LYS A 109 33.24 -5.85 3.64
N PRO A 110 32.70 -5.08 4.60
CA PRO A 110 31.53 -4.26 4.32
C PRO A 110 31.88 -3.31 3.17
N LEU A 111 31.00 -3.24 2.18
CA LEU A 111 31.20 -2.47 0.95
C LEU A 111 31.65 -1.03 1.30
N HIS A 112 32.83 -0.62 0.82
CA HIS A 112 33.49 0.68 1.08
C HIS A 112 32.76 1.93 0.52
N LYS A 113 31.43 1.92 0.45
CA LYS A 113 30.61 3.05 -0.02
C LYS A 113 29.49 3.39 0.98
N LYS A 114 29.78 4.27 1.94
CA LYS A 114 28.98 5.46 2.34
C LYS A 114 29.15 5.80 3.83
N LYS A 115 30.15 6.63 4.11
CA LYS A 115 30.16 7.56 5.27
C LYS A 115 29.01 8.59 5.24
N LYS A 116 28.11 8.51 4.25
CA LYS A 116 27.03 9.49 3.98
C LYS A 116 25.61 9.00 4.31
N ARG A 117 25.41 7.73 4.75
CA ARG A 117 24.07 7.20 5.11
C ARG A 117 23.67 7.45 6.56
N LEU A 118 24.62 7.47 7.49
CA LEU A 118 24.34 7.49 8.94
C LEU A 118 24.15 8.89 9.57
N ALA A 119 24.31 9.97 8.81
CA ALA A 119 24.40 11.32 9.40
C ALA A 119 23.06 12.02 9.67
N LYS A 120 21.89 11.38 9.51
CA LYS A 120 20.59 12.08 9.62
C LYS A 120 19.67 11.62 10.78
N SER A 121 20.13 10.73 11.66
CA SER A 121 19.34 10.31 12.84
C SER A 121 19.67 11.07 14.14
N LYS A 122 20.40 12.19 14.08
CA LYS A 122 20.66 13.03 15.26
C LYS A 122 20.03 14.42 15.11
N SER A 123 18.72 14.52 15.27
CA SER A 123 18.13 15.71 15.88
C SER A 123 16.72 15.45 16.38
N LYS A 124 16.61 15.50 17.71
CA LYS A 124 15.44 15.85 18.53
C LYS A 124 14.39 14.77 18.74
N ASP A 125 14.71 13.93 19.71
CA ASP A 125 13.72 13.51 20.70
C ASP A 125 13.67 14.57 21.84
N ALA A 126 12.55 14.61 22.55
CA ALA A 126 12.18 15.46 23.69
C ALA A 126 11.40 16.77 23.42
N THR A 127 10.12 16.70 23.83
CA THR A 127 9.36 17.61 24.72
C THR A 127 8.03 18.15 24.16
N LYS A 128 6.95 17.69 24.84
CA LYS A 128 5.65 18.32 25.15
C LYS A 128 4.43 17.92 24.32
N GLU A 129 3.54 17.23 25.04
CA GLU A 129 2.10 17.20 24.85
C GLU A 129 1.52 18.59 24.52
N SER A 130 0.61 18.62 23.55
CA SER A 130 -0.67 19.34 23.61
C SER A 130 -1.34 19.20 22.24
N CYS A 131 -2.50 18.52 22.20
CA CYS A 131 -3.45 18.66 21.11
C CYS A 131 -4.23 19.96 21.31
N PRO A 132 -4.21 20.93 20.38
CA PRO A 132 -5.24 21.97 20.35
C PRO A 132 -6.39 21.49 19.48
N LEU A 133 -7.50 21.14 20.14
CA LEU A 133 -8.83 21.08 19.55
C LEU A 133 -9.10 22.40 18.81
N VAL A 134 -9.28 22.34 17.49
CA VAL A 134 -9.71 23.49 16.69
C VAL A 134 -11.14 23.84 17.11
N LYS A 135 -11.28 24.91 17.89
CA LYS A 135 -12.56 25.57 18.13
C LYS A 135 -13.02 26.19 16.81
N LYS A 136 -14.17 25.76 16.28
CA LYS A 136 -14.91 26.48 15.25
C LYS A 136 -15.28 27.86 15.80
N THR A 137 -14.68 28.91 15.25
CA THR A 137 -15.21 30.27 15.37
C THR A 137 -16.46 30.36 14.50
N ARG A 138 -17.60 30.56 15.17
CA ARG A 138 -18.87 30.98 14.57
C ARG A 138 -18.77 32.49 14.36
N THR A 139 -18.69 32.92 13.11
CA THR A 139 -18.87 34.33 12.75
C THR A 139 -20.36 34.62 12.82
N GLU A 140 -20.78 35.43 13.80
CA GLU A 140 -22.08 36.06 13.83
C GLU A 140 -22.08 37.20 12.80
N HIS A 141 -23.01 37.17 11.86
CA HIS A 141 -23.47 38.37 11.18
C HIS A 141 -24.89 38.66 11.69
N ALA A 142 -25.01 39.75 12.43
CA ALA A 142 -26.25 40.46 12.67
C ALA A 142 -26.16 41.78 11.90
N ASP A 143 -27.15 42.01 11.04
CA ASP A 143 -27.65 43.32 10.60
C ASP A 143 -29.03 43.01 9.98
N ASN A 144 -30.13 43.16 10.72
CA ASN A 144 -30.86 44.38 11.08
C ASN A 144 -31.79 44.90 9.96
N GLN A 145 -32.96 45.31 10.42
CA GLN A 145 -34.21 45.61 9.73
C GLN A 145 -34.13 46.74 8.68
N SER A 146 -34.92 46.57 7.61
CA SER A 146 -35.96 47.52 7.15
C SER A 146 -36.97 46.78 6.29
#